data_AF-A0AB33EQV1-F1
#
_entry.id   AF-A0AB33EQV1-F1
#
_cell.length_a   1.000
_cell.length_b   1.000
_cell.length_c   1.000
_cell.angle_alpha   90.00
_cell.angle_beta   90.00
_cell.angle_gamma   90.00
#
_symmetry.space_group_name_H-M   'P 1'
#
loop_
_entity.id
_entity.type
_entity.pdbx_description
1 polymer ?
#
loop_
_entity_poly.entity_id
_entity_poly.type
_entity_poly.pdbx_seq_one_letter_code
_entity_poly.pdbx_strand_id
1 'polypeptide(L)'
;MSTDAVLRELLVRQLDHWLPAALHRARRATLALAYAGGSAVGAEAALRVVAEFADRLRGRRLTVLVLADADPDLPARLGAAEVDLPSDVAVHVVPGSPDRLPVALKAAGAAGAPLFTLVDGAEPDPALLAAAASGRPAELLLVTAPGRSLRPALAAAGFPLVTEVELVGDGPARLLGYATGSDRGLEAVKEALWAVDEYAGVRYRDPADPQGRLLDISLEPEPGPLRRELLAELERSGPLTVSELRRFAATDTVYRPADANRALASMLAAGAVTRDPEHGRLGGDVRVSVARPAGSSA
;
A
#
# COMPACT_ATOMS: atom_id res chain seq x y z
N MET A 1 0.98 -1.58 -20.73
CA MET A 1 2.10 -1.43 -19.76
C MET A 1 2.09 -2.68 -18.89
N SER A 2 3.25 -3.23 -18.52
CA SER A 2 3.27 -4.42 -17.64
C SER A 2 2.91 -4.05 -16.20
N THR A 3 2.43 -5.03 -15.43
CA THR A 3 2.21 -4.88 -13.98
C THR A 3 3.49 -4.43 -13.26
N ASP A 4 4.67 -4.82 -13.74
CA ASP A 4 5.96 -4.38 -13.19
C ASP A 4 6.21 -2.87 -13.31
N ALA A 5 5.74 -2.24 -14.40
CA ALA A 5 5.88 -0.79 -14.55
C ALA A 5 4.93 -0.02 -13.60
N VAL A 6 3.74 -0.56 -13.34
CA VAL A 6 2.84 -0.04 -12.29
C VAL A 6 3.49 -0.20 -10.91
N LEU A 7 4.06 -1.38 -10.60
CA LEU A 7 4.75 -1.61 -9.32
C LEU A 7 5.93 -0.68 -9.10
N ARG A 8 6.73 -0.42 -10.15
CA ARG A 8 7.83 0.54 -10.10
C ARG A 8 7.32 1.97 -9.81
N GLU A 9 6.25 2.40 -10.48
CA GLU A 9 5.65 3.73 -10.26
C GLU A 9 5.10 3.86 -8.82
N LEU A 10 4.41 2.82 -8.33
CA LEU A 10 3.92 2.77 -6.95
C LEU A 10 5.07 2.83 -5.93
N LEU A 11 6.16 2.10 -6.17
CA LEU A 11 7.35 2.17 -5.33
C LEU A 11 7.93 3.58 -5.28
N VAL A 12 8.10 4.23 -6.44
CA VAL A 12 8.62 5.61 -6.52
C VAL A 12 7.78 6.55 -5.68
N ARG A 13 6.46 6.57 -5.90
CA ARG A 13 5.53 7.45 -5.17
C ARG A 13 5.49 7.16 -3.67
N GLN A 14 5.59 5.88 -3.30
CA GLN A 14 5.63 5.51 -1.89
C GLN A 14 6.92 5.98 -1.22
N LEU A 15 8.07 5.91 -1.92
CA LEU A 15 9.34 6.42 -1.39
C LEU A 15 9.34 7.94 -1.28
N ASP A 16 8.75 8.66 -2.25
CA ASP A 16 8.56 10.12 -2.17
C ASP A 16 7.75 10.53 -0.94
N HIS A 17 6.77 9.71 -0.54
CA HIS A 17 6.01 9.93 0.69
C HIS A 17 6.80 9.54 1.95
N TRP A 18 7.35 8.33 1.97
CA TRP A 18 7.93 7.72 3.16
C TRP A 18 9.26 8.36 3.57
N LEU A 19 10.17 8.59 2.62
CA LEU A 19 11.55 8.99 2.93
C LEU A 19 11.62 10.33 3.67
N PRO A 20 10.90 11.39 3.24
CA PRO A 20 10.75 12.62 4.03
C PRO A 20 10.34 12.42 5.48
N ALA A 21 9.34 11.57 5.72
CA ALA A 21 8.79 11.34 7.04
C ALA A 21 9.74 10.50 7.92
N ALA A 22 10.39 9.49 7.32
CA ALA A 22 11.38 8.65 7.98
C ALA A 22 12.59 9.47 8.47
N LEU A 23 13.14 10.32 7.61
CA LEU A 23 14.32 11.16 7.93
C LEU A 23 14.01 12.26 8.94
N HIS A 24 12.76 12.75 8.97
CA HIS A 24 12.32 13.67 10.01
C HIS A 24 12.27 12.99 11.38
N ARG A 25 11.75 11.75 11.43
CA ARG A 25 11.49 11.03 12.68
C ARG A 25 12.74 10.45 13.34
N ALA A 26 13.71 9.98 12.55
CA ALA A 26 14.89 9.31 13.09
C ALA A 26 16.18 9.74 12.39
N ARG A 27 17.32 9.55 13.06
CA ARG A 27 18.64 9.76 12.45
C ARG A 27 19.09 8.60 11.56
N ARG A 28 18.38 7.48 11.62
CA ARG A 28 18.65 6.29 10.82
C ARG A 28 17.34 5.72 10.28
N ALA A 29 17.35 5.22 9.05
CA ALA A 29 16.23 4.55 8.42
C ALA A 29 16.75 3.41 7.52
N THR A 30 15.88 2.44 7.24
CA THR A 30 16.21 1.32 6.36
C THR A 30 15.17 1.17 5.26
N LEU A 31 15.63 1.07 4.02
CA LEU A 31 14.87 0.67 2.85
C LEU A 31 15.32 -0.75 2.48
N ALA A 32 14.43 -1.73 2.48
CA ALA A 32 14.73 -3.08 2.06
C ALA A 32 13.90 -3.45 0.83
N LEU A 33 14.56 -3.86 -0.24
CA LEU A 33 13.96 -4.31 -1.50
C LEU A 33 14.35 -5.77 -1.70
N ALA A 34 13.38 -6.68 -1.65
CA ALA A 34 13.62 -8.12 -1.76
C ALA A 34 12.84 -8.70 -2.94
N TYR A 35 13.53 -9.34 -3.87
CA TYR A 35 12.98 -9.85 -5.13
C TYR A 35 13.22 -11.35 -5.27
N ALA A 36 12.19 -12.10 -5.61
CA ALA A 36 12.30 -13.49 -6.05
C ALA A 36 12.39 -13.58 -7.58
N GLY A 37 13.21 -14.49 -8.11
CA GLY A 37 13.20 -14.82 -9.55
C GLY A 37 13.97 -13.86 -10.46
N GLY A 38 14.97 -13.16 -9.92
CA GLY A 38 16.03 -12.49 -10.69
C GLY A 38 15.71 -11.12 -11.31
N SER A 39 14.47 -10.65 -11.29
CA SER A 39 14.12 -9.32 -11.82
C SER A 39 13.97 -8.32 -10.67
N ALA A 40 15.04 -7.60 -10.32
CA ALA A 40 15.03 -6.54 -9.32
C ALA A 40 14.37 -5.24 -9.85
N VAL A 41 13.17 -5.38 -10.44
CA VAL A 41 12.47 -4.27 -11.10
C VAL A 41 12.15 -3.19 -10.08
N GLY A 42 12.72 -2.01 -10.30
CA GLY A 42 12.50 -0.84 -9.45
C GLY A 42 13.62 -0.53 -8.46
N ALA A 43 14.62 -1.40 -8.28
CA ALA A 43 15.74 -1.11 -7.36
C ALA A 43 16.51 0.16 -7.78
N GLU A 44 16.84 0.30 -9.06
CA GLU A 44 17.45 1.53 -9.60
C GLU A 44 16.53 2.75 -9.46
N ALA A 45 15.22 2.58 -9.70
CA ALA A 45 14.27 3.67 -9.59
C ALA A 45 14.16 4.15 -8.13
N ALA A 46 14.20 3.24 -7.16
CA ALA A 46 14.27 3.56 -5.75
C ALA A 46 15.54 4.34 -5.40
N LEU A 47 16.71 3.95 -5.93
CA LEU A 47 17.95 4.70 -5.71
C LEU A 47 17.90 6.11 -6.32
N ARG A 48 17.29 6.29 -7.50
CA ARG A 48 17.07 7.61 -8.09
C ARG A 48 16.22 8.51 -7.19
N VAL A 49 15.13 7.98 -6.63
CA VAL A 49 14.33 8.72 -5.64
C VAL A 49 15.18 9.10 -4.44
N VAL A 50 15.97 8.17 -3.89
CA VAL A 50 16.88 8.49 -2.77
C VAL A 50 17.84 9.63 -3.12
N ALA A 51 18.38 9.65 -4.34
CA ALA A 51 19.26 10.72 -4.82
C ALA A 51 18.56 12.09 -4.85
N GLU A 52 17.27 12.15 -5.23
CA GLU A 52 16.47 13.39 -5.21
C GLU A 52 16.34 13.98 -3.79
N PHE A 53 16.47 13.16 -2.75
CA PHE A 53 16.45 13.58 -1.35
C PHE A 53 17.85 13.79 -0.74
N ALA A 54 18.93 13.81 -1.54
CA ALA A 54 20.31 13.89 -1.06
C ALA A 54 20.57 15.03 -0.06
N ASP A 55 20.02 16.23 -0.31
CA ASP A 55 20.21 17.38 0.59
C ASP A 55 19.57 17.18 1.97
N ARG A 56 18.52 16.35 2.06
CA ARG A 56 17.80 16.06 3.30
C ARG A 56 18.41 14.90 4.09
N LEU A 57 19.36 14.18 3.48
CA LEU A 57 20.08 13.06 4.09
C LEU A 57 21.29 13.50 4.91
N ARG A 58 21.72 14.78 4.84
CA ARG A 58 22.88 15.28 5.58
C ARG A 58 22.76 14.99 7.08
N GLY A 59 23.69 14.20 7.61
CA GLY A 59 23.72 13.81 9.03
C GLY A 59 22.64 12.79 9.43
N ARG A 60 22.03 12.12 8.46
CA ARG A 60 21.05 11.04 8.62
C ARG A 60 21.57 9.82 7.88
N ARG A 61 21.48 8.64 8.48
CA ARG A 61 21.94 7.39 7.84
C ARG A 61 20.77 6.68 7.18
N LEU A 62 20.85 6.47 5.87
CA LEU A 62 19.93 5.59 5.17
C LEU A 62 20.67 4.32 4.75
N THR A 63 20.16 3.16 5.16
CA THR A 63 20.64 1.87 4.66
C THR A 63 19.67 1.33 3.64
N VAL A 64 20.14 1.08 2.42
CA VAL A 64 19.37 0.42 1.36
C VAL A 64 19.87 -1.01 1.22
N LEU A 65 18.98 -1.98 1.40
CA LEU A 65 19.26 -3.39 1.20
C LEU A 65 18.57 -3.83 -0.09
N VAL A 66 19.30 -4.44 -1.01
CA VAL A 66 18.73 -5.07 -2.21
C VAL A 66 19.02 -6.56 -2.14
N LEU A 67 18.00 -7.36 -1.88
CA LEU A 67 18.04 -8.81 -1.90
C LEU A 67 17.49 -9.29 -3.24
N ALA A 68 18.31 -9.98 -4.01
CA ALA A 68 17.91 -10.59 -5.26
C ALA A 68 18.74 -11.84 -5.51
N ASP A 69 18.18 -12.78 -6.27
CA ASP A 69 18.95 -13.88 -6.84
C ASP A 69 20.15 -13.35 -7.63
N ALA A 70 21.14 -14.22 -7.87
CA ALA A 70 22.41 -13.83 -8.50
C ALA A 70 22.24 -13.36 -9.96
N ASP A 71 21.79 -12.13 -10.13
CA ASP A 71 21.93 -11.33 -11.34
C ASP A 71 23.35 -10.72 -11.32
N PRO A 72 24.26 -11.18 -12.19
CA PRO A 72 25.65 -10.72 -12.20
C PRO A 72 25.77 -9.24 -12.58
N ASP A 73 24.78 -8.67 -13.27
CA ASP A 73 24.80 -7.29 -13.75
C ASP A 73 24.16 -6.32 -12.74
N LEU A 74 23.39 -6.82 -11.78
CA LEU A 74 22.70 -6.00 -10.79
C LEU A 74 23.67 -5.12 -9.97
N PRO A 75 24.80 -5.61 -9.45
CA PRO A 75 25.76 -4.75 -8.73
C PRO A 75 26.31 -3.62 -9.61
N ALA A 76 26.58 -3.88 -10.89
CA ALA A 76 27.09 -2.86 -11.81
C ALA A 76 26.03 -1.79 -12.10
N ARG A 77 24.77 -2.20 -12.32
CA ARG A 77 23.63 -1.30 -12.56
C ARG A 77 23.32 -0.43 -11.35
N LEU A 78 23.31 -1.01 -10.15
CA LEU A 78 23.12 -0.25 -8.91
C LEU A 78 24.30 0.66 -8.62
N GLY A 79 25.53 0.18 -8.85
CA GLY A 79 26.74 1.00 -8.70
C GLY A 79 26.72 2.27 -9.54
N ALA A 80 26.14 2.24 -10.74
CA ALA A 80 25.95 3.45 -11.55
C ALA A 80 24.96 4.44 -10.92
N ALA A 81 23.89 3.96 -10.28
CA ALA A 81 22.94 4.80 -9.55
C ALA A 81 23.48 5.28 -8.19
N GLU A 82 24.42 4.54 -7.59
CA GLU A 82 25.06 4.89 -6.32
C GLU A 82 26.01 6.09 -6.42
N VAL A 83 26.55 6.37 -7.62
CA VAL A 83 27.48 7.50 -7.85
C VAL A 83 26.87 8.84 -7.44
N ASP A 84 25.56 9.00 -7.61
CA ASP A 84 24.84 10.23 -7.31
C ASP A 84 24.35 10.30 -5.85
N LEU A 85 24.59 9.27 -5.05
CA LEU A 85 24.15 9.20 -3.66
C LEU A 85 25.12 9.91 -2.71
N PRO A 86 24.61 10.59 -1.66
CA PRO A 86 25.48 11.15 -0.63
C PRO A 86 26.09 10.04 0.23
N SER A 87 27.24 10.31 0.85
CA SER A 87 27.97 9.38 1.73
C SER A 87 27.17 8.86 2.94
N ASP A 88 26.07 9.53 3.24
CA ASP A 88 25.11 9.20 4.29
C ASP A 88 24.19 8.01 3.91
N VAL A 89 24.20 7.59 2.64
CA VAL A 89 23.48 6.42 2.13
C VAL A 89 24.45 5.25 1.96
N ALA A 90 24.12 4.11 2.57
CA ALA A 90 24.84 2.86 2.37
C ALA A 90 23.94 1.88 1.61
N VAL A 91 24.37 1.47 0.42
CA VAL A 91 23.67 0.46 -0.38
C VAL A 91 24.38 -0.88 -0.24
N HIS A 92 23.60 -1.94 0.00
CA HIS A 92 24.11 -3.29 0.16
C HIS A 92 23.30 -4.25 -0.71
N VAL A 93 23.98 -4.83 -1.70
CA VAL A 93 23.43 -5.94 -2.50
C VAL A 93 23.71 -7.24 -1.75
N VAL A 94 22.66 -7.96 -1.40
CA VAL A 94 22.73 -9.22 -0.65
C VAL A 94 22.23 -10.34 -1.58
N PRO A 95 23.11 -11.25 -2.01
CA PRO A 95 22.69 -12.36 -2.86
C PRO A 95 21.70 -13.28 -2.14
N GLY A 96 20.60 -13.62 -2.83
CA GLY A 96 19.61 -14.59 -2.37
C GLY A 96 18.17 -14.10 -2.45
N SER A 97 17.26 -14.98 -2.07
CA SER A 97 15.82 -14.74 -2.16
C SER A 97 15.29 -13.95 -0.94
N PRO A 98 14.01 -13.53 -0.95
CA PRO A 98 13.40 -12.81 0.17
C PRO A 98 13.44 -13.53 1.53
N ASP A 99 13.69 -14.85 1.57
CA ASP A 99 13.91 -15.63 2.79
C ASP A 99 15.09 -15.12 3.65
N ARG A 100 16.06 -14.42 3.04
CA ARG A 100 17.21 -13.81 3.74
C ARG A 100 16.87 -12.49 4.42
N LEU A 101 15.70 -11.92 4.18
CA LEU A 101 15.29 -10.62 4.71
C LEU A 101 15.47 -10.50 6.24
N PRO A 102 15.08 -11.50 7.08
CA PRO A 102 15.28 -11.40 8.52
C PRO A 102 16.74 -11.22 8.94
N VAL A 103 17.66 -11.93 8.27
CA VAL A 103 19.10 -11.84 8.56
C VAL A 103 19.65 -10.51 8.08
N ALA A 104 19.27 -10.07 6.88
CA ALA A 104 19.72 -8.80 6.30
C ALA A 104 19.26 -7.59 7.13
N LEU A 105 17.99 -7.56 7.53
CA LEU A 105 17.43 -6.50 8.39
C LEU A 105 18.08 -6.47 9.77
N LYS A 106 18.36 -7.64 10.35
CA LYS A 106 19.09 -7.73 11.63
C LYS A 106 20.52 -7.19 11.50
N ALA A 107 21.24 -7.55 10.44
CA ALA A 107 22.60 -7.08 10.19
C ALA A 107 22.65 -5.56 9.95
N ALA A 108 21.64 -5.00 9.27
CA ALA A 108 21.48 -3.55 9.08
C ALA A 108 21.03 -2.82 10.37
N GLY A 109 20.66 -3.55 11.42
CA GLY A 109 20.12 -2.99 12.65
C GLY A 109 18.76 -2.30 12.46
N ALA A 110 17.97 -2.68 11.46
CA ALA A 110 16.74 -1.97 11.05
C ALA A 110 15.69 -1.80 12.18
N ALA A 111 15.68 -2.73 13.14
CA ALA A 111 14.71 -2.73 14.23
C ALA A 111 14.68 -1.41 15.02
N GLY A 112 13.46 -0.98 15.36
CA GLY A 112 13.22 0.22 16.17
C GLY A 112 13.45 1.54 15.44
N ALA A 113 13.79 1.53 14.16
CA ALA A 113 13.90 2.71 13.29
C ALA A 113 12.86 2.65 12.16
N PRO A 114 12.56 3.76 11.46
CA PRO A 114 11.74 3.74 10.26
C PRO A 114 12.24 2.69 9.26
N LEU A 115 11.35 1.77 8.88
CA LEU A 115 11.62 0.68 7.95
C LEU A 115 10.56 0.66 6.86
N PHE A 116 10.98 0.75 5.61
CA PHE A 116 10.16 0.41 4.45
C PHE A 116 10.68 -0.87 3.82
N THR A 117 9.80 -1.83 3.60
CA THR A 117 10.12 -3.12 3.01
C THR A 117 9.27 -3.35 1.77
N LEU A 118 9.90 -3.60 0.63
CA LEU A 118 9.30 -4.18 -0.57
C LEU A 118 9.68 -5.65 -0.63
N VAL A 119 8.70 -6.53 -0.81
CA VAL A 119 8.91 -7.94 -1.11
C VAL A 119 8.14 -8.28 -2.38
N ASP A 120 8.84 -8.69 -3.42
CA ASP A 120 8.26 -9.03 -4.71
C ASP A 120 8.49 -10.51 -5.06
N GLY A 121 7.39 -11.25 -5.21
CA GLY A 121 7.38 -12.65 -5.67
C GLY A 121 7.56 -13.70 -4.56
N ALA A 122 7.40 -13.32 -3.28
CA ALA A 122 7.46 -14.27 -2.16
C ALA A 122 6.10 -14.41 -1.45
N GLU A 123 5.87 -15.59 -0.90
CA GLU A 123 4.74 -15.85 -0.01
C GLU A 123 4.91 -15.12 1.35
N PRO A 124 3.81 -14.81 2.06
CA PRO A 124 3.81 -14.14 3.35
C PRO A 124 4.31 -15.05 4.48
N ASP A 125 5.59 -15.40 4.47
CA ASP A 125 6.25 -16.20 5.50
C ASP A 125 6.27 -15.47 6.86
N PRO A 126 5.91 -16.13 7.99
CA PRO A 126 5.86 -15.49 9.29
C PRO A 126 7.18 -14.83 9.76
N ALA A 127 8.34 -15.42 9.46
CA ALA A 127 9.62 -14.85 9.88
C ALA A 127 9.98 -13.61 9.04
N LEU A 128 9.69 -13.65 7.74
CA LEU A 128 9.79 -12.49 6.84
C LEU A 128 8.89 -11.34 7.33
N LEU A 129 7.62 -11.62 7.60
CA LEU A 129 6.67 -10.62 8.06
C LEU A 129 7.05 -10.03 9.43
N ALA A 130 7.48 -10.86 10.37
CA ALA A 130 7.95 -10.40 11.68
C ALA A 130 9.18 -9.48 11.56
N ALA A 131 10.09 -9.78 10.63
CA ALA A 131 11.25 -8.93 10.37
C ALA A 131 10.83 -7.57 9.77
N ALA A 132 9.92 -7.57 8.79
CA ALA A 132 9.38 -6.34 8.19
C ALA A 132 8.63 -5.47 9.23
N ALA A 133 7.93 -6.08 10.19
CA ALA A 133 7.20 -5.40 11.25
C ALA A 133 8.09 -4.84 12.39
N SER A 134 9.41 -5.11 12.36
CA SER A 134 10.34 -4.70 13.44
C SER A 134 10.66 -3.20 13.46
N GLY A 135 10.30 -2.47 12.39
CA GLY A 135 10.49 -1.03 12.28
C GLY A 135 9.56 -0.20 13.16
N ARG A 136 9.91 1.08 13.34
CA ARG A 136 9.12 2.09 14.07
C ARG A 136 9.20 3.47 13.37
N PRO A 137 8.27 3.80 12.46
CA PRO A 137 7.20 2.95 11.93
C PRO A 137 7.73 1.87 10.98
N ALA A 138 6.90 0.85 10.72
CA ALA A 138 7.12 -0.16 9.70
C ALA A 138 6.08 -0.02 8.59
N GLU A 139 6.53 -0.08 7.35
CA GLU A 139 5.71 -0.11 6.14
C GLU A 139 6.17 -1.28 5.26
N LEU A 140 5.22 -2.06 4.77
CA LEU A 140 5.46 -3.24 3.94
C LEU A 140 4.60 -3.17 2.69
N LEU A 141 5.23 -3.31 1.52
CA LEU A 141 4.58 -3.59 0.24
C LEU A 141 4.98 -5.01 -0.18
N LEU A 142 4.01 -5.92 -0.20
CA LEU A 142 4.19 -7.34 -0.54
C LEU A 142 3.46 -7.65 -1.84
N VAL A 143 4.17 -8.19 -2.82
CA VAL A 143 3.62 -8.61 -4.11
C VAL A 143 3.77 -10.11 -4.26
N THR A 144 2.66 -10.81 -4.52
CA THR A 144 2.64 -12.26 -4.72
C THR A 144 1.60 -12.67 -5.77
N ALA A 145 1.46 -13.96 -6.04
CA ALA A 145 0.38 -14.49 -6.85
C ALA A 145 -0.99 -14.31 -6.16
N PRO A 146 -2.08 -14.07 -6.91
CA PRO A 146 -3.42 -13.94 -6.36
C PRO A 146 -3.97 -15.30 -5.88
N GLY A 147 -5.10 -15.25 -5.15
CA GLY A 147 -5.85 -16.44 -4.74
C GLY A 147 -6.00 -16.61 -3.23
N ARG A 148 -5.23 -15.89 -2.42
CA ARG A 148 -5.41 -15.83 -0.96
C ARG A 148 -5.21 -14.40 -0.46
N SER A 149 -6.17 -13.93 0.36
CA SER A 149 -6.05 -12.65 1.06
C SER A 149 -4.81 -12.62 1.96
N LEU A 150 -4.07 -11.52 1.89
CA LEU A 150 -2.89 -11.26 2.71
C LEU A 150 -3.26 -10.68 4.09
N ARG A 151 -4.46 -10.10 4.26
CA ARG A 151 -4.91 -9.48 5.52
C ARG A 151 -4.67 -10.35 6.76
N PRO A 152 -5.07 -11.64 6.83
CA PRO A 152 -4.91 -12.41 8.06
C PRO A 152 -3.44 -12.55 8.46
N ALA A 153 -2.54 -12.79 7.50
CA ALA A 153 -1.12 -12.93 7.74
C ALA A 153 -0.47 -11.59 8.15
N LEU A 154 -0.81 -10.50 7.45
CA LEU A 154 -0.30 -9.17 7.74
C LEU A 154 -0.80 -8.64 9.10
N ALA A 155 -2.06 -8.88 9.45
CA ALA A 155 -2.61 -8.55 10.76
C ALA A 155 -1.95 -9.37 11.88
N ALA A 156 -1.75 -10.68 11.67
CA ALA A 156 -1.05 -11.54 12.62
C ALA A 156 0.41 -11.12 12.85
N ALA A 157 1.05 -10.51 11.84
CA ALA A 157 2.39 -9.93 11.96
C ALA A 157 2.41 -8.58 12.72
N GLY A 158 1.25 -8.04 13.11
CA GLY A 158 1.13 -6.84 13.93
C GLY A 158 0.92 -5.54 13.16
N PHE A 159 0.58 -5.60 11.87
CA PHE A 159 0.18 -4.40 11.12
C PHE A 159 -1.31 -4.09 11.36
N PRO A 160 -1.64 -2.93 11.96
CA PRO A 160 -3.03 -2.58 12.28
C PRO A 160 -3.83 -2.11 11.05
N LEU A 161 -3.15 -1.69 9.97
CA LEU A 161 -3.77 -1.22 8.74
C LEU A 161 -3.23 -2.04 7.58
N VAL A 162 -4.14 -2.66 6.84
CA VAL A 162 -3.84 -3.48 5.67
C VAL A 162 -4.81 -3.12 4.55
N THR A 163 -4.28 -3.07 3.33
CA THR A 163 -5.09 -3.01 2.12
C THR A 163 -4.51 -3.92 1.05
N GLU A 164 -5.36 -4.37 0.13
CA GLU A 164 -5.01 -5.32 -0.91
C GLU A 164 -5.61 -4.87 -2.24
N VAL A 165 -4.93 -5.13 -3.34
CA VAL A 165 -5.41 -4.92 -4.70
C VAL A 165 -4.76 -5.92 -5.65
N GLU A 166 -5.55 -6.49 -6.56
CA GLU A 166 -5.00 -7.30 -7.64
C GLU A 166 -4.77 -6.44 -8.88
N LEU A 167 -3.54 -6.51 -9.42
CA LEU A 167 -3.12 -5.88 -10.65
C LEU A 167 -3.34 -6.87 -11.81
N VAL A 168 -4.21 -6.52 -12.75
CA VAL A 168 -4.59 -7.35 -13.90
C VAL A 168 -4.14 -6.66 -15.19
N GLY A 169 -3.12 -7.18 -15.85
CA GLY A 169 -2.61 -6.68 -17.14
C GLY A 169 -2.49 -7.81 -18.17
N ASP A 170 -1.55 -7.68 -19.11
CA ASP A 170 -1.33 -8.66 -20.17
C ASP A 170 -0.71 -9.98 -19.69
N GLY A 171 -0.07 -9.97 -18.51
CA GLY A 171 0.54 -11.13 -17.88
C GLY A 171 -0.31 -11.73 -16.74
N PRO A 172 0.25 -12.68 -15.96
CA PRO A 172 -0.40 -13.18 -14.76
C PRO A 172 -0.76 -12.02 -13.83
N ALA A 173 -1.98 -12.06 -13.28
CA ALA A 173 -2.39 -11.10 -12.27
C ALA A 173 -1.46 -11.20 -11.04
N ARG A 174 -1.24 -10.08 -10.36
CA ARG A 174 -0.39 -10.01 -9.16
C ARG A 174 -1.19 -9.40 -8.02
N LEU A 175 -1.13 -9.99 -6.84
CA LEU A 175 -1.74 -9.44 -5.63
C LEU A 175 -0.73 -8.55 -4.93
N LEU A 176 -1.08 -7.28 -4.76
CA LEU A 176 -0.34 -6.31 -3.96
C LEU A 176 -1.04 -6.16 -2.61
N GLY A 177 -0.33 -6.45 -1.54
CA GLY A 177 -0.72 -6.12 -0.17
C GLY A 177 0.15 -4.99 0.37
N TYR A 178 -0.47 -3.98 0.97
CA TYR A 178 0.24 -2.95 1.71
C TYR A 178 -0.17 -3.00 3.18
N ALA A 179 0.81 -2.94 4.07
CA ALA A 179 0.62 -3.02 5.52
C ALA A 179 1.42 -1.94 6.24
N THR A 180 0.78 -1.26 7.19
CA THR A 180 1.40 -0.13 7.90
C THR A 180 0.80 0.09 9.28
N GLY A 181 1.53 0.81 10.13
CA GLY A 181 1.01 1.43 11.35
C GLY A 181 0.59 2.89 11.19
N SER A 182 0.61 3.45 9.97
CA SER A 182 0.42 4.86 9.68
C SER A 182 -0.83 5.11 8.82
N ASP A 183 -1.84 5.80 9.35
CA ASP A 183 -3.01 6.19 8.55
C ASP A 183 -2.59 7.03 7.33
N ARG A 184 -1.59 7.91 7.48
CA ARG A 184 -1.03 8.69 6.36
C ARG A 184 -0.35 7.81 5.31
N GLY A 185 0.34 6.77 5.74
CA GLY A 185 0.98 5.82 4.82
C GLY A 185 -0.06 5.01 4.04
N LEU A 186 -1.17 4.63 4.69
CA LEU A 186 -2.30 3.97 4.02
C LEU A 186 -2.97 4.91 3.02
N GLU A 187 -3.22 6.16 3.41
CA GLU A 187 -3.78 7.17 2.51
C GLU A 187 -2.86 7.42 1.30
N ALA A 188 -1.55 7.54 1.53
CA ALA A 188 -0.57 7.74 0.47
C ALA A 188 -0.56 6.60 -0.56
N VAL A 189 -0.56 5.33 -0.12
CA VAL A 189 -0.60 4.21 -1.07
C VAL A 189 -1.92 4.18 -1.84
N LYS A 190 -3.03 4.54 -1.20
CA LYS A 190 -4.34 4.60 -1.85
C LYS A 190 -4.41 5.71 -2.90
N GLU A 191 -3.89 6.88 -2.59
CA GLU A 191 -3.77 7.96 -3.60
C GLU A 191 -2.82 7.55 -4.73
N ALA A 192 -1.67 6.92 -4.41
CA ALA A 192 -0.73 6.45 -5.40
C ALA A 192 -1.37 5.44 -6.37
N LEU A 193 -2.17 4.49 -5.87
CA LEU A 193 -2.89 3.51 -6.69
C LEU A 193 -3.78 4.17 -7.74
N TRP A 194 -4.56 5.18 -7.37
CA TRP A 194 -5.50 5.83 -8.31
C TRP A 194 -4.85 6.93 -9.16
N ALA A 195 -3.62 7.31 -8.86
CA ALA A 195 -2.88 8.34 -9.58
C ALA A 195 -1.79 7.79 -10.52
N VAL A 196 -1.66 6.46 -10.65
CA VAL A 196 -0.93 5.83 -11.76
C VAL A 196 -1.62 6.22 -13.07
N ASP A 197 -0.85 6.42 -14.13
CA ASP A 197 -1.36 6.84 -15.45
C ASP A 197 -2.48 5.90 -15.97
N GLU A 198 -3.62 6.48 -16.29
CA GLU A 198 -4.87 5.84 -16.75
C GLU A 198 -4.66 4.96 -17.99
N TYR A 199 -3.62 5.24 -18.79
CA TYR A 199 -3.33 4.51 -20.02
C TYR A 199 -2.41 3.29 -19.86
N ALA A 200 -2.17 2.82 -18.63
CA ALA A 200 -1.29 1.68 -18.38
C ALA A 200 -1.81 0.34 -18.94
N GLY A 201 -3.09 0.19 -19.29
CA GLY A 201 -3.64 -1.11 -19.72
C GLY A 201 -3.67 -2.17 -18.61
N VAL A 202 -3.32 -1.77 -17.38
CA VAL A 202 -3.50 -2.54 -16.15
C VAL A 202 -4.81 -2.08 -15.52
N ARG A 203 -5.60 -3.04 -15.05
CA ARG A 203 -6.85 -2.82 -14.32
C ARG A 203 -6.72 -3.35 -12.91
N TYR A 204 -7.51 -2.80 -12.00
CA TYR A 204 -7.60 -3.28 -10.63
C TYR A 204 -8.73 -4.27 -10.46
N ARG A 205 -8.51 -5.26 -9.62
CA ARG A 205 -9.56 -6.11 -9.07
C ARG A 205 -9.46 -6.05 -7.56
N ASP A 206 -10.60 -5.86 -6.92
CA ASP A 206 -10.69 -5.93 -5.47
C ASP A 206 -10.74 -7.42 -5.05
N PRO A 207 -9.79 -7.93 -4.26
CA PRO A 207 -9.80 -9.33 -3.82
C PRO A 207 -11.02 -9.68 -2.96
N ALA A 208 -11.65 -8.69 -2.33
CA ALA A 208 -12.83 -8.88 -1.51
C ALA A 208 -14.14 -8.85 -2.32
N ASP A 209 -14.12 -8.38 -3.58
CA ASP A 209 -15.32 -8.33 -4.43
C ASP A 209 -15.64 -9.73 -4.95
N PRO A 210 -16.73 -10.38 -4.50
CA PRO A 210 -17.09 -11.72 -4.95
C PRO A 210 -17.45 -11.78 -6.44
N GLN A 211 -17.77 -10.64 -7.06
CA GLN A 211 -18.02 -10.56 -8.50
C GLN A 211 -16.74 -10.41 -9.32
N GLY A 212 -15.59 -10.17 -8.67
CA GLY A 212 -14.28 -10.07 -9.31
C GLY A 212 -14.22 -9.01 -10.41
N ARG A 213 -14.94 -7.89 -10.24
CA ARG A 213 -15.06 -6.85 -11.28
C ARG A 213 -13.72 -6.17 -11.50
N LEU A 214 -13.41 -5.93 -12.78
CA LEU A 214 -12.26 -5.15 -13.18
C LEU A 214 -12.61 -3.66 -13.15
N LEU A 215 -11.71 -2.86 -12.61
CA LEU A 215 -11.80 -1.43 -12.46
C LEU A 215 -10.68 -0.79 -13.28
N ASP A 216 -11.04 0.17 -14.13
CA ASP A 216 -10.06 0.98 -14.84
C ASP A 216 -9.41 1.95 -13.85
N ILE A 217 -8.10 2.17 -14.00
CA ILE A 217 -7.34 3.10 -13.14
C ILE A 217 -7.73 4.52 -13.55
N SER A 218 -8.34 5.27 -12.64
CA SER A 218 -8.73 6.65 -12.88
C SER A 218 -8.59 7.49 -11.61
N LEU A 219 -8.26 8.77 -11.77
CA LEU A 219 -8.27 9.75 -10.68
C LEU A 219 -9.67 9.88 -10.05
N GLU A 220 -10.73 9.59 -10.81
CA GLU A 220 -12.12 9.64 -10.37
C GLU A 220 -12.79 8.27 -10.59
N PRO A 221 -12.52 7.28 -9.72
CA PRO A 221 -13.07 5.95 -9.88
C PRO A 221 -14.59 5.94 -9.78
N GLU A 222 -15.21 5.06 -10.58
CA GLU A 222 -16.64 4.78 -10.61
C GLU A 222 -17.17 4.49 -9.19
N PRO A 223 -18.13 5.26 -8.65
CA PRO A 223 -18.59 5.08 -7.27
C PRO A 223 -19.56 3.90 -7.10
N GLY A 224 -20.06 3.32 -8.21
CA GLY A 224 -21.05 2.25 -8.20
C GLY A 224 -20.67 1.03 -7.34
N PRO A 225 -19.50 0.42 -7.55
CA PRO A 225 -19.04 -0.69 -6.72
C PRO A 225 -18.89 -0.31 -5.25
N LEU A 226 -18.24 0.82 -4.95
CA LEU A 226 -18.08 1.27 -3.56
C LEU A 226 -19.41 1.47 -2.84
N ARG A 227 -20.42 2.04 -3.49
CA ARG A 227 -21.76 2.21 -2.89
C ARG A 227 -22.37 0.88 -2.46
N ARG A 228 -22.19 -0.20 -3.23
CA ARG A 228 -22.69 -1.53 -2.89
C ARG A 228 -21.95 -2.11 -1.69
N GLU A 229 -20.63 -2.00 -1.66
CA GLU A 229 -19.83 -2.48 -0.52
C GLU A 229 -20.16 -1.71 0.76
N LEU A 230 -20.34 -0.39 0.69
CA LEU A 230 -20.74 0.42 1.85
C LEU A 230 -22.14 0.07 2.36
N LEU A 231 -23.10 -0.21 1.46
CA LEU A 231 -24.43 -0.68 1.87
C LEU A 231 -24.35 -2.04 2.54
N ALA A 232 -23.65 -3.00 1.93
CA ALA A 232 -23.47 -4.33 2.51
C ALA A 232 -22.79 -4.26 3.89
N GLU A 233 -21.82 -3.36 4.06
CA GLU A 233 -21.17 -3.14 5.35
C GLU A 233 -22.13 -2.58 6.41
N LEU A 234 -22.94 -1.60 6.05
CA LEU A 234 -23.97 -1.05 6.95
C LEU A 234 -25.06 -2.07 7.30
N GLU A 235 -25.44 -2.94 6.36
CA GLU A 235 -26.36 -4.05 6.61
C GLU A 235 -25.77 -5.08 7.58
N ARG A 236 -24.47 -5.38 7.42
CA ARG A 236 -23.75 -6.37 8.22
C ARG A 236 -23.45 -5.88 9.64
N SER A 237 -22.99 -4.64 9.77
CA SER A 237 -22.46 -4.07 11.02
C SER A 237 -23.44 -3.14 11.74
N GLY A 238 -24.54 -2.74 11.08
CA GLY A 238 -25.47 -1.75 11.57
C GLY A 238 -24.98 -0.30 11.36
N PRO A 239 -25.52 0.67 12.13
CA PRO A 239 -25.14 2.07 11.99
C PRO A 239 -23.65 2.33 12.29
N LEU A 240 -22.94 2.87 11.29
CA LEU A 240 -21.52 3.22 11.38
C LEU A 240 -21.31 4.72 11.19
N THR A 241 -20.25 5.25 11.76
CA THR A 241 -19.81 6.63 11.55
C THR A 241 -19.18 6.80 10.16
N VAL A 242 -19.18 8.03 9.63
CA VAL A 242 -18.47 8.36 8.38
C VAL A 242 -16.98 8.00 8.48
N SER A 243 -16.34 8.18 9.65
CA SER A 243 -14.96 7.76 9.87
C SER A 243 -14.75 6.25 9.76
N GLU A 244 -15.67 5.45 10.29
CA GLU A 244 -15.63 3.98 10.17
C GLU A 244 -15.83 3.54 8.71
N LEU A 245 -16.72 4.20 7.96
CA LEU A 245 -16.95 3.90 6.54
C LEU A 245 -15.78 4.34 5.65
N ARG A 246 -15.11 5.46 5.97
CA ARG A 246 -13.85 5.87 5.32
C ARG A 246 -12.74 4.86 5.58
N ARG A 247 -12.64 4.37 6.83
CA ARG A 247 -11.69 3.33 7.20
C ARG A 247 -11.97 2.05 6.42
N PHE A 248 -13.22 1.59 6.40
CA PHE A 248 -13.64 0.43 5.62
C PHE A 248 -13.28 0.58 4.13
N ALA A 249 -13.55 1.72 3.50
CA ALA A 249 -13.16 1.93 2.11
C ALA A 249 -11.63 1.80 1.91
N ALA A 250 -10.84 2.39 2.81
CA ALA A 250 -9.39 2.37 2.72
C ALA A 250 -8.76 1.02 3.06
N THR A 251 -9.32 0.29 4.03
CA THR A 251 -8.80 -1.01 4.42
C THR A 251 -9.40 -2.09 3.56
N ASP A 252 -10.72 -2.24 3.53
CA ASP A 252 -11.45 -3.42 3.04
C ASP A 252 -11.82 -3.38 1.56
N THR A 253 -11.64 -2.24 0.89
CA THR A 253 -11.86 -2.11 -0.55
C THR A 253 -10.63 -1.55 -1.25
N VAL A 254 -10.61 -1.52 -2.59
CA VAL A 254 -9.56 -0.83 -3.36
C VAL A 254 -9.63 0.72 -3.26
N TYR A 255 -10.75 1.29 -2.82
CA TYR A 255 -11.02 2.74 -2.88
C TYR A 255 -10.29 3.57 -1.80
N ARG A 256 -10.28 4.90 -1.98
CA ARG A 256 -9.74 5.88 -1.02
C ARG A 256 -10.77 6.28 0.03
N PRO A 257 -10.35 6.79 1.19
CA PRO A 257 -11.25 7.47 2.14
C PRO A 257 -12.10 8.57 1.47
N ALA A 258 -11.52 9.33 0.55
CA ALA A 258 -12.21 10.42 -0.15
C ALA A 258 -13.36 9.90 -1.06
N ASP A 259 -13.19 8.73 -1.65
CA ASP A 259 -14.21 8.09 -2.50
C ASP A 259 -15.44 7.70 -1.68
N ALA A 260 -15.26 7.28 -0.42
CA ALA A 260 -16.36 6.98 0.48
C ALA A 260 -17.26 8.21 0.71
N ASN A 261 -16.69 9.41 0.83
CA ASN A 261 -17.50 10.63 0.99
C ASN A 261 -18.38 10.90 -0.24
N ARG A 262 -17.81 10.73 -1.44
CA ARG A 262 -18.54 10.93 -2.70
C ARG A 262 -19.66 9.89 -2.84
N ALA A 263 -19.36 8.63 -2.52
CA ALA A 263 -20.34 7.55 -2.51
C ALA A 263 -21.48 7.81 -1.51
N LEU A 264 -21.16 8.19 -0.27
CA LEU A 264 -22.14 8.49 0.78
C LEU A 264 -23.03 9.67 0.43
N ALA A 265 -22.46 10.75 -0.13
CA ALA A 265 -23.25 11.88 -0.60
C ALA A 265 -24.28 11.46 -1.66
N SER A 266 -23.87 10.61 -2.62
CA SER A 266 -24.78 10.05 -3.63
C SER A 266 -25.84 9.13 -3.02
N MET A 267 -25.48 8.30 -2.03
CA MET A 267 -26.41 7.38 -1.36
C MET A 267 -27.45 8.12 -0.53
N LEU A 268 -27.07 9.20 0.15
CA LEU A 268 -27.99 10.09 0.88
C LEU A 268 -28.95 10.79 -0.09
N ALA A 269 -28.44 11.33 -1.20
CA ALA A 269 -29.27 11.97 -2.22
C ALA A 269 -30.29 11.00 -2.86
N ALA A 270 -29.91 9.73 -3.00
CA ALA A 270 -30.79 8.67 -3.50
C ALA A 270 -31.74 8.08 -2.44
N GLY A 271 -31.62 8.50 -1.16
CA GLY A 271 -32.41 7.94 -0.06
C GLY A 271 -32.08 6.50 0.31
N ALA A 272 -30.93 5.96 -0.14
CA ALA A 272 -30.51 4.59 0.19
C ALA A 272 -30.00 4.46 1.63
N VAL A 273 -29.51 5.56 2.20
CA VAL A 273 -29.07 5.65 3.59
C VAL A 273 -29.62 6.91 4.24
N THR A 274 -29.64 6.90 5.56
CA THR A 274 -29.98 8.04 6.42
C THR A 274 -28.78 8.41 7.29
N ARG A 275 -28.79 9.61 7.88
CA ARG A 275 -27.72 10.08 8.75
C ARG A 275 -28.24 10.74 10.03
N ASP A 276 -27.42 10.70 11.07
CA ASP A 276 -27.62 11.39 12.34
C ASP A 276 -26.34 12.16 12.72
N PRO A 277 -26.39 13.49 12.87
CA PRO A 277 -27.55 14.38 12.65
C PRO A 277 -27.99 14.47 11.19
N GLU A 278 -29.28 14.75 10.98
CA GLU A 278 -29.91 14.84 9.64
C GLU A 278 -29.34 15.99 8.80
N HIS A 279 -28.88 17.06 9.44
CA HIS A 279 -28.40 18.29 8.80
C HIS A 279 -26.93 18.55 9.12
N GLY A 280 -26.28 19.36 8.27
CA GLY A 280 -24.87 19.75 8.44
C GLY A 280 -23.89 19.02 7.52
N ARG A 281 -22.59 19.20 7.79
CA ARG A 281 -21.51 18.56 7.03
C ARG A 281 -21.41 17.08 7.39
N LEU A 282 -20.95 16.24 6.45
CA LEU A 282 -20.59 14.84 6.71
C LEU A 282 -19.25 14.77 7.47
N GLY A 283 -19.30 15.19 8.73
CA GLY A 283 -18.22 15.04 9.70
C GLY A 283 -17.96 13.57 10.03
N GLY A 284 -16.80 13.28 10.60
CA GLY A 284 -16.37 11.91 10.86
C GLY A 284 -17.23 11.16 11.88
N ASP A 285 -17.86 11.88 12.80
CA ASP A 285 -18.72 11.38 13.88
C ASP A 285 -20.19 11.17 13.45
N VAL A 286 -20.58 11.69 12.29
CA VAL A 286 -21.93 11.51 11.73
C VAL A 286 -22.19 10.03 11.52
N ARG A 287 -23.28 9.53 12.11
CA ARG A 287 -23.69 8.13 11.96
C ARG A 287 -24.53 7.98 10.70
N VAL A 288 -24.29 6.91 9.97
CA VAL A 288 -24.99 6.54 8.73
C VAL A 288 -25.66 5.20 8.97
N SER A 289 -26.90 5.05 8.51
CA SER A 289 -27.67 3.81 8.62
C SER A 289 -28.36 3.51 7.29
N VAL A 290 -28.58 2.24 6.97
CA VAL A 290 -29.44 1.85 5.84
C VAL A 290 -30.82 2.46 6.01
N ALA A 291 -31.37 3.05 4.95
CA ALA A 291 -32.73 3.55 4.98
C ALA A 291 -33.69 2.36 5.11
N ARG A 292 -34.46 2.29 6.18
CA ARG A 292 -35.55 1.32 6.27
C ARG A 292 -36.70 1.81 5.39
N PRO A 293 -37.29 0.97 4.53
CA PRO A 293 -38.54 1.34 3.88
C PRO A 293 -39.54 1.68 4.98
N ALA A 294 -40.21 2.83 4.86
CA ALA A 294 -41.26 3.20 5.78
C ALA A 294 -42.25 2.03 5.83
N GLY A 295 -42.30 1.36 6.98
CA GLY A 295 -43.27 0.30 7.19
C GLY A 295 -44.63 0.88 6.86
N SER A 296 -45.34 0.28 5.90
CA SER A 296 -46.76 0.50 5.72
C SER A 296 -47.40 0.22 7.09
N SER A 297 -47.72 1.28 7.83
CA SER A 297 -48.60 1.17 8.97
C SER A 297 -49.91 0.59 8.45
N ALA A 298 -50.23 -0.60 8.93
CA ALA A 298 -51.51 -1.27 8.70
C ALA A 298 -52.68 -0.41 9.18
#